data_AF-A0A960T0E8-F1
#
_entry.id   AF-A0A960T0E8-F1
#
_cell.length_a   1.000
_cell.length_b   1.000
_cell.length_c   1.000
_cell.angle_alpha   90.00
_cell.angle_beta   90.00
_cell.angle_gamma   90.00
#
_symmetry.space_group_name_H-M   'P 1'
#
loop_
_entity.id
_entity.type
_entity.pdbx_description
1 polymer ?
#
loop_
_entity_poly.entity_id
_entity_poly.type
_entity_poly.pdbx_seq_one_letter_code
_entity_poly.pdbx_strand_id
1 'polypeptide(L)'
;LLDGKLVASVPKGAEGFRVDYADGTVVDLGTEFAMSVRSGGGTEVGVFDGEIELHTGDEQPMALFENQSVLHRVEAAGSVIEPIPFRRDEFIRRLPSRDFAWEIRSSEAQELEFDVTHLVWKPGNYRAIFKWINGRDAIDIRDAELRIDGRVVSEDSHSGTTGILPFVRDNLYRLDIPSDAYTSGRWTLHVTVEPHPRTRALTDYTGAIQSSGVLQFEDGLATNATAGDFIGRWSYRHLGSRFVREFHPDGTITLFRNGKIEDKQFVDSRWTVDGGVLTVTIPELGAEEKHILRDLNTLVFMSNPYENAVRESSE
;
A
#
# COMPACT_ATOMS: atom_id res chain seq x y z
N LEU A 1 -15.31 17.88 2.64
CA LEU A 1 -14.05 17.82 3.40
C LEU A 1 -14.24 18.60 4.71
N LEU A 2 -14.10 17.94 5.86
CA LEU A 2 -14.36 18.55 7.17
C LEU A 2 -13.08 19.06 7.86
N ASP A 3 -11.97 18.33 7.72
CA ASP A 3 -10.63 18.72 8.19
C ASP A 3 -9.60 17.89 7.41
N GLY A 4 -8.40 18.42 7.19
CA GLY A 4 -7.28 17.73 6.54
C GLY A 4 -6.88 18.30 5.17
N LYS A 5 -6.02 17.57 4.47
CA LYS A 5 -5.51 17.92 3.13
C LYS A 5 -6.12 17.04 2.06
N LEU A 6 -6.37 17.61 0.88
CA LEU A 6 -6.85 16.94 -0.31
C LEU A 6 -6.02 17.37 -1.51
N VAL A 7 -5.71 16.42 -2.40
CA VAL A 7 -5.23 16.70 -3.75
C VAL A 7 -6.15 15.96 -4.71
N ALA A 8 -6.63 16.67 -5.72
CA ALA A 8 -7.42 16.09 -6.81
C ALA A 8 -6.67 16.27 -8.11
N SER A 9 -6.63 15.22 -8.93
CA SER A 9 -6.16 15.26 -10.32
C SER A 9 -7.31 14.78 -11.18
N VAL A 10 -7.99 15.72 -11.84
CA VAL A 10 -9.17 15.46 -12.66
C VAL A 10 -8.77 15.57 -14.13
N PRO A 11 -8.83 14.48 -14.90
CA PRO A 11 -8.44 14.53 -16.31
C PRO A 11 -9.43 15.38 -17.12
N LYS A 12 -8.95 15.99 -18.21
CA LYS A 12 -9.81 16.67 -19.19
C LYS A 12 -10.90 15.72 -19.70
N GLY A 13 -12.13 16.20 -19.79
CA GLY A 13 -13.33 15.43 -20.12
C GLY A 13 -14.07 14.84 -18.92
N ALA A 14 -13.57 15.04 -17.69
CA ALA A 14 -14.24 14.66 -16.44
C ALA A 14 -14.53 15.88 -15.54
N GLU A 15 -14.74 17.05 -16.15
CA GLU A 15 -14.93 18.32 -15.45
C GLU A 15 -16.21 18.33 -14.57
N GLY A 16 -16.18 19.10 -13.48
CA GLY A 16 -17.31 19.29 -12.57
C GLY A 16 -17.22 18.49 -11.27
N PHE A 17 -16.10 17.83 -11.00
CA PHE A 17 -15.75 17.31 -9.69
C PHE A 17 -15.80 18.45 -8.65
N ARG A 18 -16.57 18.20 -7.59
CA ARG A 18 -16.92 19.20 -6.59
C ARG A 18 -16.43 18.75 -5.21
N VAL A 19 -15.73 19.64 -4.52
CA VAL A 19 -15.36 19.46 -3.12
C VAL A 19 -16.09 20.49 -2.28
N ASP A 20 -17.10 20.05 -1.54
CA ASP A 20 -17.75 20.85 -0.51
C ASP A 20 -16.92 20.81 0.77
N TYR A 21 -16.68 21.98 1.35
CA TYR A 21 -16.12 22.14 2.69
C TYR A 21 -17.04 23.07 3.50
N ALA A 22 -16.76 23.25 4.79
CA ALA A 22 -17.69 23.91 5.71
C ALA A 22 -18.16 25.28 5.23
N ASP A 23 -17.26 26.05 4.60
CA ASP A 23 -17.47 27.44 4.27
C ASP A 23 -17.64 27.71 2.76
N GLY A 24 -17.60 26.68 1.92
CA GLY A 24 -17.74 26.87 0.47
C GLY A 24 -17.53 25.62 -0.35
N THR A 25 -17.31 25.84 -1.65
CA THR A 25 -17.18 24.79 -2.63
C THR A 25 -16.07 25.09 -3.62
N VAL A 26 -15.26 24.08 -3.95
CA VAL A 26 -14.36 24.11 -5.10
C VAL A 26 -14.92 23.23 -6.22
N VAL A 27 -14.98 23.75 -7.44
CA VAL A 27 -15.40 23.01 -8.65
C VAL A 27 -14.22 22.99 -9.62
N ASP A 28 -13.86 21.80 -10.10
CA ASP A 28 -12.79 21.64 -11.09
C ASP A 28 -13.29 21.90 -12.53
N LEU A 29 -12.37 22.37 -13.39
CA LEU A 29 -12.60 22.54 -14.83
C LEU A 29 -11.56 21.78 -15.67
N GLY A 30 -11.15 20.58 -15.22
CA GLY A 30 -10.14 19.73 -15.86
C GLY A 30 -8.73 19.98 -15.29
N THR A 31 -8.59 19.75 -13.99
CA THR A 31 -7.57 20.42 -13.17
C THR A 31 -6.90 19.50 -12.16
N GLU A 32 -5.64 19.82 -11.83
CA GLU A 32 -4.97 19.34 -10.64
C GLU A 32 -4.94 20.45 -9.58
N PHE A 33 -5.60 20.24 -8.43
CA PHE A 33 -5.66 21.23 -7.35
C PHE A 33 -5.50 20.61 -5.96
N ALA A 34 -5.20 21.46 -4.99
CA ALA A 34 -4.98 21.08 -3.60
C ALA A 34 -5.84 21.93 -2.66
N MET A 35 -6.29 21.31 -1.56
CA MET A 35 -6.99 21.99 -0.47
C MET A 35 -6.40 21.58 0.87
N SER A 36 -6.26 22.52 1.80
CA SER A 36 -5.98 22.27 3.21
C SER A 36 -7.04 22.94 4.06
N VAL A 37 -7.96 22.14 4.60
CA VAL A 37 -9.03 22.60 5.50
C VAL A 37 -8.55 22.38 6.93
N ARG A 38 -8.46 23.46 7.72
CA ARG A 38 -8.15 23.38 9.15
C ARG A 38 -9.34 23.88 9.96
N SER A 39 -9.82 23.09 10.91
CA SER A 39 -10.84 23.54 11.86
C SER A 39 -10.42 24.85 12.55
N GLY A 40 -11.18 25.94 12.31
CA GLY A 40 -10.92 27.28 12.85
C GLY A 40 -9.73 28.04 12.23
N GLY A 41 -8.99 27.45 11.27
CA GLY A 41 -7.78 28.03 10.67
C GLY A 41 -7.94 28.54 9.24
N GLY A 42 -9.14 28.42 8.65
CA GLY A 42 -9.40 28.71 7.25
C GLY A 42 -9.07 27.56 6.30
N THR A 43 -9.41 27.75 5.03
CA THR A 43 -9.19 26.78 3.95
C THR A 43 -8.21 27.35 2.94
N GLU A 44 -7.04 26.71 2.81
CA GLU A 44 -6.10 27.01 1.72
C GLU A 44 -6.50 26.23 0.47
N VAL A 45 -6.58 26.90 -0.68
CA VAL A 45 -6.85 26.28 -1.99
C VAL A 45 -5.77 26.71 -2.96
N GLY A 46 -5.21 25.79 -3.74
CA GLY A 46 -4.17 26.09 -4.73
C GLY A 46 -4.24 25.20 -5.96
N VAL A 47 -3.81 25.72 -7.11
CA VAL A 47 -3.92 25.04 -8.41
C VAL A 47 -2.55 24.63 -8.94
N PHE A 48 -2.36 23.34 -9.19
CA PHE A 48 -1.15 22.79 -9.78
C PHE A 48 -1.11 22.92 -11.30
N ASP A 49 -2.21 22.60 -11.97
CA ASP A 49 -2.39 22.60 -13.43
C ASP A 49 -3.87 22.81 -13.76
N GLY A 50 -4.20 23.69 -14.70
CA GLY A 50 -5.59 23.99 -15.07
C GLY A 50 -6.22 25.16 -14.31
N GLU A 51 -7.53 25.07 -14.08
CA GLU A 51 -8.39 26.11 -13.49
C GLU A 51 -9.48 25.51 -12.59
N ILE A 52 -9.80 26.20 -11.49
CA ILE A 52 -10.96 25.88 -10.65
C ILE A 52 -11.86 27.10 -10.49
N GLU A 53 -13.10 26.84 -10.08
CA GLU A 53 -13.97 27.86 -9.49
C GLU A 53 -14.08 27.66 -7.98
N LEU A 54 -13.86 28.74 -7.23
CA LEU A 54 -14.08 28.82 -5.79
C LEU A 54 -15.39 29.58 -5.53
N HIS A 55 -16.34 28.91 -4.89
CA HIS A 55 -17.66 29.43 -4.53
C HIS A 55 -17.70 29.65 -3.01
N THR A 56 -17.85 30.90 -2.56
CA THR A 56 -17.94 31.27 -1.14
C THR A 56 -19.22 32.08 -0.90
N GLY A 57 -20.33 31.40 -0.58
CA GLY A 57 -21.63 32.05 -0.37
C GLY A 57 -22.32 32.48 -1.68
N ASP A 58 -23.10 33.57 -1.62
CA ASP A 58 -23.91 34.10 -2.75
C ASP A 58 -23.11 35.02 -3.70
N GLU A 59 -21.78 35.09 -3.54
CA GLU A 59 -20.91 35.88 -4.41
C GLU A 59 -20.65 35.17 -5.74
N GLN A 60 -20.24 35.95 -6.75
CA GLN A 60 -19.80 35.38 -8.02
C GLN A 60 -18.60 34.46 -7.79
N PRO A 61 -18.53 33.28 -8.41
CA PRO A 61 -17.42 32.38 -8.24
C PRO A 61 -16.10 33.02 -8.67
N MET A 62 -15.05 32.76 -7.90
CA MET A 62 -13.70 33.21 -8.18
C MET A 62 -12.95 32.13 -8.97
N ALA A 63 -12.47 32.47 -10.15
CA ALA A 63 -11.57 31.61 -10.91
C ALA A 63 -10.16 31.64 -10.29
N LEU A 64 -9.56 30.46 -10.11
CA LEU A 64 -8.15 30.31 -9.77
C LEU A 64 -7.45 29.50 -10.86
N PHE A 65 -6.34 30.03 -11.35
CA PHE A 65 -5.53 29.44 -12.41
C PHE A 65 -4.28 28.77 -11.86
N GLU A 66 -3.60 28.02 -12.72
CA GLU A 66 -2.28 27.42 -12.44
C GLU A 66 -1.35 28.36 -11.66
N ASN A 67 -0.73 27.83 -10.60
CA ASN A 67 0.19 28.53 -9.70
C ASN A 67 -0.45 29.60 -8.82
N GLN A 68 -1.78 29.75 -8.83
CA GLN A 68 -2.49 30.60 -7.88
C GLN A 68 -2.93 29.79 -6.67
N SER A 69 -2.94 30.47 -5.52
CA SER A 69 -3.50 29.94 -4.29
C SER A 69 -4.06 31.04 -3.40
N VAL A 70 -5.08 30.70 -2.63
CA VAL A 70 -5.75 31.60 -1.71
C VAL A 70 -5.98 30.93 -0.36
N LEU A 71 -6.06 31.74 0.68
CA LEU A 71 -6.62 31.38 1.97
C LEU A 71 -8.04 31.96 2.04
N HIS A 72 -9.04 31.09 2.19
CA HIS A 72 -10.41 31.49 2.46
C HIS A 72 -10.70 31.36 3.97
N ARG A 73 -11.19 32.44 4.57
CA ARG A 73 -11.66 32.51 5.97
C ARG A 73 -13.05 33.11 6.02
N VAL A 74 -13.84 32.68 7.00
CA VAL A 74 -15.09 33.35 7.35
C VAL A 74 -14.84 34.19 8.60
N GLU A 75 -15.04 35.50 8.47
CA GLU A 75 -14.96 36.47 9.56
C GLU A 75 -16.34 37.08 9.85
N ALA A 76 -16.45 37.88 10.92
CA ALA A 76 -17.73 38.50 11.30
C ALA A 76 -18.33 39.40 10.21
N ALA A 77 -17.50 39.93 9.31
CA ALA A 77 -17.90 40.79 8.20
C ALA A 77 -18.24 40.03 6.91
N GLY A 78 -18.01 38.71 6.86
CA GLY A 78 -18.24 37.88 5.67
C GLY A 78 -17.06 36.99 5.30
N SER A 79 -17.10 36.46 4.06
CA SER A 79 -16.01 35.72 3.45
C SER A 79 -14.82 36.64 3.18
N VAL A 80 -13.62 36.18 3.54
CA VAL A 80 -12.34 36.86 3.27
C VAL A 80 -11.46 35.89 2.48
N ILE A 81 -11.04 36.31 1.30
CA ILE A 81 -10.15 35.55 0.42
C ILE A 81 -8.84 36.33 0.25
N GLU A 82 -7.73 35.72 0.67
CA GLU A 82 -6.40 36.32 0.62
C GLU A 82 -5.47 35.52 -0.29
N PRO A 83 -4.80 36.12 -1.28
CA PRO A 83 -3.75 35.44 -2.03
C PRO A 83 -2.60 35.04 -1.11
N ILE A 84 -2.14 33.79 -1.24
CA ILE A 84 -1.00 33.25 -0.48
C ILE A 84 0.01 32.58 -1.43
N PRO A 85 1.28 32.41 -1.04
CA PRO A 85 2.21 31.58 -1.80
C PRO A 85 1.76 30.12 -1.86
N PHE A 86 1.79 29.51 -3.05
CA PHE A 86 1.40 28.12 -3.19
C PHE A 86 2.53 27.18 -2.70
N ARG A 87 2.36 26.65 -1.48
CA ARG A 87 3.29 25.68 -0.87
C ARG A 87 3.10 24.28 -1.46
N ARG A 88 3.50 24.11 -2.73
CA ARG A 88 3.34 22.86 -3.49
C ARG A 88 3.84 21.61 -2.76
N ASP A 89 4.97 21.73 -2.05
CA ASP A 89 5.61 20.61 -1.36
C ASP A 89 4.85 20.14 -0.11
N GLU A 90 3.89 20.93 0.37
CA GLU A 90 3.02 20.55 1.48
C GLU A 90 1.87 19.60 1.07
N PHE A 91 1.72 19.34 -0.22
CA PHE A 91 0.64 18.56 -0.81
C PHE A 91 1.18 17.33 -1.54
N ILE A 92 0.84 16.16 -1.03
CA ILE A 92 1.29 14.88 -1.58
C ILE A 92 0.45 14.54 -2.83
N ARG A 93 1.02 14.74 -4.02
CA ARG A 93 0.35 14.52 -5.33
C ARG A 93 0.23 13.07 -5.77
N ARG A 94 1.10 12.21 -5.23
CA ARG A 94 1.03 10.76 -5.39
C ARG A 94 1.09 10.18 -4.01
N LEU A 95 0.11 9.34 -3.66
CA LEU A 95 0.16 8.60 -2.40
C LEU A 95 1.55 7.97 -2.30
N PRO A 96 2.28 8.22 -1.20
CA PRO A 96 3.62 7.72 -1.11
C PRO A 96 3.54 6.20 -1.06
N SER A 97 4.52 5.57 -1.69
CA SER A 97 4.51 4.14 -1.92
C SER A 97 4.27 3.39 -0.61
N ARG A 98 3.42 2.35 -0.68
CA ARG A 98 3.36 1.31 0.37
C ARG A 98 4.49 0.29 0.20
N ASP A 99 5.21 0.38 -0.91
CA ASP A 99 6.29 -0.49 -1.31
C ASP A 99 7.63 0.26 -1.11
N PHE A 100 8.50 -0.29 -0.28
CA PHE A 100 9.84 0.23 0.03
C PHE A 100 10.89 -0.71 -0.53
N ALA A 101 11.88 -0.18 -1.25
CA ALA A 101 12.99 -0.99 -1.73
C ALA A 101 13.92 -1.37 -0.57
N TRP A 102 14.42 -2.61 -0.57
CA TRP A 102 15.51 -3.04 0.29
C TRP A 102 16.62 -3.70 -0.53
N GLU A 103 17.86 -3.60 -0.05
CA GLU A 103 19.01 -4.22 -0.68
C GLU A 103 20.07 -4.62 0.37
N ILE A 104 20.62 -5.81 0.21
CA ILE A 104 21.68 -6.39 1.05
C ILE A 104 22.90 -6.66 0.19
N ARG A 105 24.04 -6.09 0.59
CA ARG A 105 25.35 -6.25 -0.07
C ARG A 105 26.46 -6.74 0.87
N SER A 106 26.11 -7.01 2.13
CA SER A 106 27.05 -7.44 3.18
C SER A 106 26.76 -8.87 3.59
N SER A 107 27.79 -9.59 4.03
CA SER A 107 27.65 -10.88 4.71
C SER A 107 27.23 -10.76 6.18
N GLU A 108 27.26 -9.55 6.73
CA GLU A 108 26.91 -9.26 8.12
C GLU A 108 25.43 -8.89 8.24
N ALA A 109 24.86 -9.15 9.43
CA ALA A 109 23.54 -8.68 9.79
C ALA A 109 23.48 -7.15 9.77
N GLN A 110 22.35 -6.60 9.34
CA GLN A 110 22.10 -5.16 9.27
C GLN A 110 20.67 -4.84 9.68
N GLU A 111 20.49 -3.66 10.28
CA GLU A 111 19.18 -3.07 10.54
C GLU A 111 18.77 -2.22 9.33
N LEU A 112 17.60 -2.47 8.78
CA LEU A 112 16.97 -1.65 7.75
C LEU A 112 15.94 -0.73 8.40
N GLU A 113 16.00 0.58 8.12
CA GLU A 113 15.02 1.57 8.55
C GLU A 113 14.13 2.00 7.37
N PHE A 114 12.82 1.97 7.57
CA PHE A 114 11.82 2.44 6.62
C PHE A 114 10.94 3.52 7.25
N ASP A 115 10.88 4.70 6.64
CA ASP A 115 9.96 5.75 7.07
C ASP A 115 8.52 5.44 6.62
N VAL A 116 7.67 5.08 7.56
CA VAL A 116 6.27 4.70 7.34
C VAL A 116 5.29 5.75 7.88
N THR A 117 5.79 6.95 8.17
CA THR A 117 5.01 8.05 8.78
C THR A 117 3.71 8.34 8.03
N HIS A 118 3.74 8.31 6.69
CA HIS A 118 2.55 8.56 5.86
C HIS A 118 1.53 7.40 5.85
N LEU A 119 1.90 6.22 6.34
CA LEU A 119 1.02 5.03 6.38
C LEU A 119 0.41 4.81 7.75
N VAL A 120 1.02 5.36 8.81
CA VAL A 120 0.57 5.22 10.19
C VAL A 120 -0.17 6.48 10.65
N TRP A 121 -1.47 6.54 10.35
CA TRP A 121 -2.33 7.69 10.66
C TRP A 121 -3.43 7.38 11.70
N LYS A 122 -3.46 6.15 12.23
CA LYS A 122 -4.42 5.71 13.25
C LYS A 122 -3.86 4.51 14.05
N PRO A 123 -4.42 4.22 15.23
CA PRO A 123 -4.28 2.91 15.86
C PRO A 123 -4.81 1.79 14.95
N GLY A 124 -4.30 0.58 15.15
CA GLY A 124 -4.76 -0.61 14.45
C GLY A 124 -3.65 -1.58 14.08
N ASN A 125 -4.02 -2.57 13.29
CA ASN A 125 -3.13 -3.65 12.88
C ASN A 125 -2.51 -3.31 11.53
N TYR A 126 -1.20 -3.48 11.43
CA TYR A 126 -0.38 -3.26 10.25
C TYR A 126 0.40 -4.54 9.91
N ARG A 127 0.85 -4.62 8.65
CA ARG A 127 1.65 -5.73 8.13
C ARG A 127 2.86 -5.24 7.38
N ALA A 128 4.00 -5.86 7.64
CA ALA A 128 5.21 -5.72 6.84
C ALA A 128 5.49 -7.02 6.11
N ILE A 129 5.51 -7.00 4.77
CA ILE A 129 5.73 -8.19 3.92
C ILE A 129 7.02 -8.02 3.14
N PHE A 130 7.99 -8.91 3.35
CA PHE A 130 9.29 -8.88 2.65
C PHE A 130 9.28 -9.79 1.42
N LYS A 131 9.32 -9.16 0.25
CA LYS A 131 9.39 -9.84 -1.05
C LYS A 131 10.77 -9.74 -1.64
N TRP A 132 11.36 -10.88 -1.95
CA TRP A 132 12.54 -10.96 -2.78
C TRP A 132 12.20 -10.68 -4.25
N ILE A 133 13.04 -9.90 -4.94
CA ILE A 133 12.86 -9.57 -6.36
C ILE A 133 14.05 -10.03 -7.20
N ASN A 134 15.28 -9.86 -6.70
CA ASN A 134 16.49 -10.16 -7.47
C ASN A 134 17.68 -10.53 -6.57
N GLY A 135 18.64 -11.27 -7.13
CA GLY A 135 19.85 -11.72 -6.43
C GLY A 135 20.06 -13.22 -6.52
N ARG A 136 20.95 -13.74 -5.67
CA ARG A 136 21.14 -15.20 -5.51
C ARG A 136 20.96 -15.66 -4.08
N ASP A 137 21.15 -14.75 -3.14
CA ASP A 137 21.10 -15.02 -1.72
C ASP A 137 19.69 -14.75 -1.20
N ALA A 138 19.13 -15.74 -0.49
CA ALA A 138 18.00 -15.49 0.39
C ALA A 138 18.48 -14.69 1.60
N ILE A 139 17.54 -14.08 2.32
CA ILE A 139 17.81 -13.38 3.57
C ILE A 139 16.96 -13.98 4.67
N ASP A 140 17.56 -14.08 5.86
CA ASP A 140 16.86 -14.23 7.12
C ASP A 140 16.42 -12.83 7.58
N ILE A 141 15.22 -12.76 8.15
CA ILE A 141 14.57 -11.55 8.62
C ILE A 141 14.14 -11.79 10.06
N ARG A 142 14.34 -10.81 10.93
CA ARG A 142 13.99 -10.87 12.35
C ARG A 142 13.79 -9.47 12.92
N ASP A 143 13.22 -9.42 14.12
CA ASP A 143 13.17 -8.21 14.96
C ASP A 143 12.51 -7.02 14.22
N ALA A 144 11.28 -7.22 13.73
CA ALA A 144 10.53 -6.16 13.07
C ALA A 144 9.88 -5.24 14.12
N GLU A 145 10.47 -4.06 14.32
CA GLU A 145 10.06 -3.08 15.32
C GLU A 145 9.46 -1.83 14.68
N LEU A 146 8.20 -1.55 15.01
CA LEU A 146 7.56 -0.28 14.66
C LEU A 146 7.81 0.74 15.77
N ARG A 147 8.53 1.81 15.44
CA ARG A 147 8.95 2.85 16.38
C ARG A 147 8.29 4.20 16.06
N ILE A 148 7.89 4.95 17.08
CA ILE A 148 7.53 6.37 16.98
C ILE A 148 8.59 7.22 17.67
N ASP A 149 9.17 8.17 16.94
CA ASP A 149 10.25 9.05 17.42
C ASP A 149 11.38 8.27 18.13
N GLY A 150 11.71 7.08 17.60
CA GLY A 150 12.74 6.18 18.13
C GLY A 150 12.30 5.25 19.27
N ARG A 151 11.07 5.38 19.79
CA ARG A 151 10.51 4.49 20.82
C ARG A 151 9.72 3.35 20.17
N VAL A 152 10.04 2.10 20.53
CA VAL A 152 9.29 0.91 20.10
C VAL A 152 7.84 0.96 20.61
N VAL A 153 6.90 0.72 19.70
CA VAL A 153 5.45 0.64 19.97
C VAL A 153 4.93 -0.77 19.74
N SER A 154 5.38 -1.42 18.66
CA SER A 154 5.03 -2.80 18.33
C SER A 154 6.26 -3.54 17.85
N GLU A 155 6.30 -4.84 18.10
CA GLU A 155 7.39 -5.71 17.69
C GLU A 155 6.82 -7.06 17.24
N ASP A 156 7.39 -7.60 16.17
CA ASP A 156 7.25 -9.00 15.78
C ASP A 156 8.64 -9.61 15.56
N SER A 157 9.04 -10.46 16.50
CA SER A 157 10.40 -11.01 16.59
C SER A 157 10.54 -12.42 16.02
N HIS A 158 9.55 -12.93 15.28
CA HIS A 158 9.68 -14.25 14.66
C HIS A 158 10.77 -14.23 13.58
N SER A 159 11.32 -15.41 13.29
CA SER A 159 12.28 -15.57 12.21
C SER A 159 11.55 -15.89 10.91
N GLY A 160 11.75 -15.05 9.91
CA GLY A 160 11.26 -15.24 8.54
C GLY A 160 12.41 -15.34 7.55
N THR A 161 12.10 -15.82 6.35
CA THR A 161 13.07 -15.91 5.24
C THR A 161 12.42 -15.48 3.93
N THR A 162 13.16 -14.78 3.07
CA THR A 162 12.73 -14.46 1.71
C THR A 162 13.86 -14.65 0.71
N GLY A 163 13.54 -15.10 -0.51
CA GLY A 163 14.54 -15.48 -1.51
C GLY A 163 13.91 -16.17 -2.71
N ILE A 164 14.71 -16.95 -3.43
CA ILE A 164 14.20 -17.87 -4.46
C ILE A 164 13.23 -18.86 -3.77
N LEU A 165 12.10 -19.17 -4.40
CA LEU A 165 10.89 -19.79 -3.81
C LEU A 165 11.09 -20.83 -2.69
N PRO A 166 12.03 -21.78 -2.74
CA PRO A 166 12.26 -22.72 -1.64
C PRO A 166 12.64 -22.07 -0.30
N PHE A 167 13.09 -20.82 -0.32
CA PHE A 167 13.56 -20.06 0.83
C PHE A 167 12.55 -19.03 1.32
N VAL A 168 11.32 -18.99 0.81
CA VAL A 168 10.31 -18.05 1.31
C VAL A 168 9.48 -18.71 2.41
N ARG A 169 9.62 -18.22 3.65
CA ARG A 169 8.86 -18.68 4.82
C ARG A 169 8.63 -17.52 5.75
N ASP A 170 7.44 -17.45 6.35
CA ASP A 170 7.11 -16.51 7.42
C ASP A 170 7.65 -15.08 7.17
N ASN A 171 7.42 -14.56 5.97
CA ASN A 171 7.93 -13.26 5.53
C ASN A 171 6.93 -12.11 5.78
N LEU A 172 5.97 -12.32 6.68
CA LEU A 172 4.92 -11.36 7.06
C LEU A 172 4.99 -11.12 8.55
N TYR A 173 5.18 -9.85 8.91
CA TYR A 173 5.30 -9.38 10.27
C TYR A 173 4.06 -8.58 10.64
N ARG A 174 3.51 -8.83 11.84
CA ARG A 174 2.30 -8.20 12.35
C ARG A 174 2.66 -7.10 13.34
N LEU A 175 2.15 -5.90 13.11
CA LEU A 175 2.50 -4.72 13.88
C LEU A 175 1.22 -4.07 14.39
N ASP A 176 0.93 -4.23 15.68
CA ASP A 176 -0.32 -3.77 16.28
C ASP A 176 -0.06 -2.50 17.08
N ILE A 177 -0.78 -1.43 16.75
CA ILE A 177 -0.68 -0.13 17.43
C ILE A 177 -1.89 0.02 18.36
N PRO A 178 -1.69 -0.07 19.70
CA PRO A 178 -2.75 0.19 20.67
C PRO A 178 -3.30 1.61 20.57
N SER A 179 -4.57 1.79 20.92
CA SER A 179 -5.25 3.10 20.84
C SER A 179 -4.61 4.19 21.70
N ASP A 180 -4.00 3.81 22.82
CA ASP A 180 -3.31 4.69 23.76
C ASP A 180 -1.83 4.92 23.42
N ALA A 181 -1.28 4.14 22.48
CA ALA A 181 0.11 4.25 22.04
C ALA A 181 0.29 5.15 20.81
N TYR A 182 -0.79 5.42 20.06
CA TYR A 182 -0.72 6.27 18.88
C TYR A 182 -0.58 7.75 19.24
N THR A 183 0.44 8.40 18.68
CA THR A 183 0.53 9.87 18.59
C THR A 183 0.94 10.28 17.17
N SER A 184 0.78 11.56 16.85
CA SER A 184 1.50 12.14 15.72
C SER A 184 3.00 12.16 16.04
N GLY A 185 3.83 11.90 15.04
CA GLY A 185 5.28 11.76 15.19
C GLY A 185 5.87 11.06 13.98
N ARG A 186 7.19 10.84 13.99
CA ARG A 186 7.88 10.11 12.93
C ARG A 186 7.78 8.61 13.21
N TRP A 187 7.10 7.89 12.34
CA TRP A 187 6.96 6.44 12.43
C TRP A 187 7.97 5.75 11.52
N THR A 188 8.74 4.84 12.09
CA THR A 188 9.78 4.08 11.37
C THR A 188 9.64 2.60 11.67
N LEU A 189 9.71 1.76 10.64
CA LEU A 189 9.88 0.33 10.78
C LEU A 189 11.38 0.00 10.73
N HIS A 190 11.87 -0.67 11.76
CA HIS A 190 13.23 -1.19 11.85
C HIS A 190 13.17 -2.70 11.74
N VAL A 191 14.00 -3.30 10.90
CA VAL A 191 14.02 -4.76 10.73
C VAL A 191 15.46 -5.23 10.60
N THR A 192 15.83 -6.26 11.36
CA THR A 192 17.14 -6.87 11.23
C THR A 192 17.11 -7.96 10.17
N VAL A 193 18.07 -7.91 9.26
CA VAL A 193 18.20 -8.87 8.15
C VAL A 193 19.65 -9.32 7.99
N GLU A 194 19.82 -10.56 7.55
CA GLU A 194 21.14 -11.10 7.25
C GLU A 194 21.04 -12.12 6.11
N PRO A 195 22.14 -12.39 5.37
CA PRO A 195 22.09 -13.38 4.31
C PRO A 195 21.82 -14.78 4.87
N HIS A 196 20.82 -15.45 4.32
CA HIS A 196 20.54 -16.84 4.64
C HIS A 196 21.72 -17.72 4.22
N PRO A 197 22.14 -18.69 5.03
CA PRO A 197 23.23 -19.59 4.67
C PRO A 197 23.00 -20.25 3.31
N ARG A 198 24.00 -20.15 2.42
CA ARG A 198 23.97 -20.83 1.13
C ARG A 198 23.90 -22.34 1.36
N THR A 199 22.82 -22.95 0.88
CA THR A 199 22.63 -24.40 0.94
C THR A 199 22.38 -24.97 -0.45
N ARG A 200 22.62 -26.28 -0.62
CA ARG A 200 22.38 -27.02 -1.88
C ARG A 200 23.14 -26.40 -3.06
N ALA A 201 22.41 -25.99 -4.11
CA ALA A 201 22.97 -25.52 -5.38
C ALA A 201 23.79 -24.22 -5.28
N LEU A 202 23.77 -23.55 -4.13
CA LEU A 202 24.53 -22.33 -3.88
C LEU A 202 25.75 -22.55 -2.97
N THR A 203 25.98 -23.76 -2.46
CA THR A 203 27.10 -24.03 -1.51
C THR A 203 28.47 -23.66 -2.11
N ASP A 204 28.67 -23.92 -3.41
CA ASP A 204 29.93 -23.63 -4.11
C ASP A 204 30.00 -22.20 -4.68
N TYR A 205 28.92 -21.42 -4.57
CA TYR A 205 28.92 -20.04 -5.05
C TYR A 205 29.72 -19.17 -4.06
N THR A 206 30.77 -18.52 -4.55
CA THR A 206 31.67 -17.65 -3.77
C THR A 206 31.57 -16.17 -4.15
N GLY A 207 30.58 -15.81 -4.99
CA GLY A 207 30.35 -14.42 -5.35
C GLY A 207 29.87 -13.57 -4.18
N ALA A 208 29.99 -12.25 -4.32
CA ALA A 208 29.53 -11.29 -3.33
C ALA A 208 28.04 -11.48 -3.00
N ILE A 209 27.67 -11.19 -1.74
CA ILE A 209 26.27 -11.13 -1.36
C ILE A 209 25.61 -10.00 -2.13
N GLN A 210 24.53 -10.32 -2.83
CA GLN A 210 23.66 -9.32 -3.44
C GLN A 210 22.24 -9.87 -3.51
N SER A 211 21.34 -9.20 -2.78
CA SER A 211 19.91 -9.51 -2.77
C SER A 211 19.12 -8.24 -2.62
N SER A 212 18.04 -8.09 -3.40
CA SER A 212 17.17 -6.93 -3.33
C SER A 212 15.71 -7.31 -3.48
N GLY A 213 14.86 -6.43 -2.98
CA GLY A 213 13.44 -6.65 -3.03
C GLY A 213 12.61 -5.47 -2.59
N VAL A 214 11.36 -5.79 -2.24
CA VAL A 214 10.35 -4.84 -1.81
C VAL A 214 9.82 -5.26 -0.45
N LEU A 215 9.75 -4.32 0.48
CA LEU A 215 8.93 -4.39 1.68
C LEU A 215 7.59 -3.74 1.35
N GLN A 216 6.48 -4.43 1.62
CA GLN A 216 5.14 -3.85 1.52
C GLN A 216 4.58 -3.60 2.92
N PHE A 217 4.16 -2.37 3.20
CA PHE A 217 3.58 -1.97 4.48
C PHE A 217 2.08 -1.70 4.34
N GLU A 218 1.28 -2.59 4.90
CA GLU A 218 -0.16 -2.70 4.64
C GLU A 218 -1.00 -2.56 5.91
N ASP A 219 -2.26 -2.17 5.75
CA ASP A 219 -3.29 -2.11 6.79
C ASP A 219 -4.65 -2.54 6.21
N GLY A 220 -5.71 -2.45 7.01
CA GLY A 220 -7.09 -2.62 6.52
C GLY A 220 -7.44 -4.08 6.19
N LEU A 221 -7.81 -4.36 4.93
CA LEU A 221 -8.12 -5.74 4.52
C LEU A 221 -6.90 -6.65 4.58
N ALA A 222 -5.69 -6.09 4.51
CA ALA A 222 -4.48 -6.87 4.65
C ALA A 222 -4.43 -7.57 6.00
N THR A 223 -5.05 -7.00 7.04
CA THR A 223 -5.09 -7.55 8.39
C THR A 223 -6.41 -8.20 8.77
N ASN A 224 -7.52 -7.79 8.15
CA ASN A 224 -8.87 -8.16 8.61
C ASN A 224 -9.73 -8.88 7.56
N ALA A 225 -9.18 -9.24 6.39
CA ALA A 225 -9.95 -9.95 5.37
C ALA A 225 -10.52 -11.27 5.89
N THR A 226 -11.75 -11.57 5.48
CA THR A 226 -12.46 -12.81 5.76
C THR A 226 -12.44 -13.73 4.54
N ALA A 227 -12.82 -14.99 4.72
CA ALA A 227 -12.97 -15.93 3.60
C ALA A 227 -13.88 -15.38 2.48
N GLY A 228 -14.95 -14.68 2.85
CA GLY A 228 -15.89 -14.06 1.89
C GLY A 228 -15.22 -13.05 0.96
N ASP A 229 -14.23 -12.31 1.47
CA ASP A 229 -13.55 -11.29 0.69
C ASP A 229 -12.63 -11.89 -0.39
N PHE A 230 -12.15 -13.12 -0.23
CA PHE A 230 -11.30 -13.78 -1.23
C PHE A 230 -12.10 -14.50 -2.32
N ILE A 231 -13.36 -14.87 -2.07
CA ILE A 231 -14.20 -15.60 -3.03
C ILE A 231 -14.35 -14.79 -4.33
N GLY A 232 -14.26 -15.49 -5.45
CA GLY A 232 -14.37 -14.92 -6.79
C GLY A 232 -13.10 -15.08 -7.62
N ARG A 233 -13.05 -14.34 -8.74
CA ARG A 233 -12.05 -14.49 -9.79
C ARG A 233 -11.00 -13.39 -9.72
N TRP A 234 -9.73 -13.77 -9.79
CA TRP A 234 -8.58 -12.89 -9.63
C TRP A 234 -7.60 -13.09 -10.77
N SER A 235 -7.40 -12.06 -11.58
CA SER A 235 -6.57 -12.12 -12.77
C SER A 235 -5.20 -11.46 -12.56
N TYR A 236 -4.14 -12.07 -13.08
CA TYR A 236 -2.77 -11.52 -13.03
C TYR A 236 -1.96 -11.97 -14.25
N ARG A 237 -0.83 -11.31 -14.50
CA ARG A 237 0.12 -11.73 -15.54
C ARG A 237 1.40 -12.27 -14.91
N HIS A 238 1.94 -13.31 -15.54
CA HIS A 238 3.23 -13.86 -15.18
C HIS A 238 3.89 -14.50 -16.41
N LEU A 239 5.15 -14.15 -16.68
CA LEU A 239 5.95 -14.65 -17.81
C LEU A 239 5.18 -14.64 -19.15
N GLY A 240 4.51 -13.53 -19.45
CA GLY A 240 3.74 -13.34 -20.69
C GLY A 240 2.41 -14.09 -20.76
N SER A 241 2.07 -14.93 -19.77
CA SER A 241 0.78 -15.62 -19.68
C SER A 241 -0.19 -14.84 -18.79
N ARG A 242 -1.49 -14.91 -19.12
CA ARG A 242 -2.58 -14.46 -18.24
C ARG A 242 -3.02 -15.62 -17.38
N PHE A 243 -3.12 -15.40 -16.08
CA PHE A 243 -3.66 -16.36 -15.13
C PHE A 243 -4.94 -15.82 -14.50
N VAL A 244 -5.87 -16.72 -14.15
CA VAL A 244 -7.03 -16.41 -13.32
C VAL A 244 -7.12 -17.47 -12.22
N ARG A 245 -7.16 -17.04 -10.95
CA ARG A 245 -7.51 -17.90 -9.82
C ARG A 245 -8.96 -17.64 -9.45
N GLU A 246 -9.75 -18.70 -9.37
CA GLU A 246 -11.13 -18.65 -8.91
C GLU A 246 -11.22 -19.38 -7.57
N PHE A 247 -11.48 -18.63 -6.50
CA PHE A 247 -11.68 -19.17 -5.15
C PHE A 247 -13.16 -19.43 -4.93
N HIS A 248 -13.53 -20.69 -4.72
CA HIS A 248 -14.91 -21.13 -4.57
C HIS A 248 -15.33 -21.18 -3.09
N PRO A 249 -16.62 -20.91 -2.76
CA PRO A 249 -17.11 -20.94 -1.38
C PRO A 249 -16.91 -22.25 -0.62
N ASP A 250 -16.72 -23.37 -1.32
CA ASP A 250 -16.49 -24.70 -0.75
C ASP A 250 -15.01 -24.98 -0.41
N GLY A 251 -14.15 -23.97 -0.53
CA GLY A 251 -12.71 -24.08 -0.27
C GLY A 251 -11.90 -24.69 -1.40
N THR A 252 -12.49 -24.96 -2.58
CA THR A 252 -11.76 -25.34 -3.78
C THR A 252 -11.23 -24.12 -4.54
N ILE A 253 -10.23 -24.34 -5.39
CA ILE A 253 -9.67 -23.32 -6.28
C ILE A 253 -9.53 -23.85 -7.70
N THR A 254 -9.90 -23.04 -8.69
CA THR A 254 -9.61 -23.30 -10.10
C THR A 254 -8.54 -22.34 -10.59
N LEU A 255 -7.50 -22.85 -11.24
CA LEU A 255 -6.52 -22.03 -11.96
C LEU A 255 -6.78 -22.11 -13.46
N PHE A 256 -6.85 -20.95 -14.11
CA PHE A 256 -6.88 -20.82 -15.56
C PHE A 256 -5.58 -20.20 -16.05
N ARG A 257 -5.01 -20.73 -17.12
CA ARG A 257 -3.91 -20.13 -17.87
C ARG A 257 -4.33 -19.88 -19.30
N ASN A 258 -4.28 -18.63 -19.73
CA ASN A 258 -4.72 -18.18 -21.06
C ASN A 258 -6.12 -18.72 -21.43
N GLY A 259 -7.04 -18.72 -20.44
CA GLY A 259 -8.43 -19.16 -20.60
C GLY A 259 -8.66 -20.68 -20.53
N LYS A 260 -7.60 -21.49 -20.41
CA LYS A 260 -7.70 -22.96 -20.23
C LYS A 260 -7.47 -23.33 -18.78
N ILE A 261 -8.21 -24.31 -18.28
CA ILE A 261 -8.04 -24.83 -16.93
C ILE A 261 -6.68 -25.53 -16.81
N GLU A 262 -5.96 -25.28 -15.72
CA GLU A 262 -4.74 -26.01 -15.33
C GLU A 262 -5.13 -27.24 -14.50
N ASP A 263 -5.46 -28.33 -15.20
CA ASP A 263 -6.03 -29.58 -14.66
C ASP A 263 -4.97 -30.59 -14.19
N LYS A 264 -3.73 -30.14 -13.96
CA LYS A 264 -2.64 -30.99 -13.48
C LYS A 264 -2.02 -30.47 -12.21
N GLN A 265 -1.53 -29.23 -12.21
CA GLN A 265 -0.75 -28.70 -11.08
C GLN A 265 -1.60 -28.20 -9.91
N PHE A 266 -2.86 -27.82 -10.17
CA PHE A 266 -3.78 -27.26 -9.17
C PHE A 266 -4.93 -28.23 -8.80
N VAL A 267 -4.80 -29.50 -9.18
CA VAL A 267 -5.77 -30.53 -8.82
C VAL A 267 -5.77 -30.72 -7.31
N ASP A 268 -6.96 -30.88 -6.75
CA ASP A 268 -7.20 -31.04 -5.31
C ASP A 268 -6.68 -29.90 -4.41
N SER A 269 -6.27 -28.77 -5.01
CA SER A 269 -5.85 -27.59 -4.28
C SER A 269 -7.01 -27.05 -3.44
N ARG A 270 -6.66 -26.63 -2.22
CA ARG A 270 -7.61 -26.09 -1.24
C ARG A 270 -7.13 -24.75 -0.73
N TRP A 271 -8.05 -23.96 -0.20
CA TRP A 271 -7.70 -22.70 0.44
C TRP A 271 -8.41 -22.50 1.77
N THR A 272 -7.75 -21.77 2.66
CA THR A 272 -8.26 -21.35 3.97
C THR A 272 -7.84 -19.91 4.25
N VAL A 273 -8.53 -19.22 5.15
CA VAL A 273 -8.17 -17.87 5.59
C VAL A 273 -8.02 -17.88 7.11
N ASP A 274 -6.85 -17.45 7.59
CA ASP A 274 -6.58 -17.23 9.00
C ASP A 274 -5.98 -15.84 9.22
N GLY A 275 -6.60 -15.08 10.12
CA GLY A 275 -6.26 -13.68 10.39
C GLY A 275 -5.97 -12.88 9.11
N GLY A 276 -6.88 -12.81 8.13
CA GLY A 276 -6.65 -12.05 6.89
C GLY A 276 -5.60 -12.59 5.92
N VAL A 277 -4.94 -13.72 6.22
CA VAL A 277 -4.02 -14.41 5.29
C VAL A 277 -4.75 -15.56 4.64
N LEU A 278 -4.87 -15.52 3.31
CA LEU A 278 -5.30 -16.64 2.49
C LEU A 278 -4.12 -17.59 2.29
N THR A 279 -4.29 -18.85 2.66
CA THR A 279 -3.32 -19.93 2.40
C THR A 279 -3.91 -20.89 1.37
N VAL A 280 -3.18 -21.10 0.27
CA VAL A 280 -3.52 -22.05 -0.79
C VAL A 280 -2.58 -23.24 -0.69
N THR A 281 -3.12 -24.41 -0.38
CA THR A 281 -2.38 -25.68 -0.36
C THR A 281 -2.47 -26.31 -1.75
N ILE A 282 -1.32 -26.66 -2.33
CA ILE A 282 -1.19 -27.20 -3.70
C ILE A 282 -0.50 -28.58 -3.60
N PRO A 283 -1.28 -29.67 -3.45
CA PRO A 283 -0.72 -31.01 -3.18
C PRO A 283 0.24 -31.49 -4.27
N GLU A 284 -0.09 -31.29 -5.54
CA GLU A 284 0.69 -31.73 -6.69
C GLU A 284 2.07 -31.06 -6.78
N LEU A 285 2.23 -29.90 -6.15
CA LEU A 285 3.51 -29.20 -6.05
C LEU A 285 4.19 -29.39 -4.68
N GLY A 286 3.52 -30.03 -3.73
CA GLY A 286 3.98 -30.12 -2.34
C GLY A 286 4.24 -28.74 -1.73
N ALA A 287 3.43 -27.75 -2.09
CA ALA A 287 3.68 -26.34 -1.80
C ALA A 287 2.46 -25.66 -1.16
N GLU A 288 2.74 -24.59 -0.41
CA GLU A 288 1.73 -23.65 0.06
C GLU A 288 2.08 -22.25 -0.42
N GLU A 289 1.05 -21.51 -0.81
CA GLU A 289 1.18 -20.11 -1.17
C GLU A 289 0.32 -19.24 -0.26
N LYS A 290 0.87 -18.11 0.19
CA LYS A 290 0.16 -17.16 1.05
C LYS A 290 -0.16 -15.87 0.29
N HIS A 291 -1.35 -15.33 0.55
CA HIS A 291 -1.85 -14.11 -0.07
C HIS A 291 -2.59 -13.24 0.94
N ILE A 292 -2.65 -11.94 0.68
CA ILE A 292 -3.50 -10.99 1.41
C ILE A 292 -4.30 -10.13 0.42
N LEU A 293 -5.30 -9.41 0.92
CA LEU A 293 -5.97 -8.36 0.17
C LEU A 293 -5.43 -7.00 0.59
N ARG A 294 -4.90 -6.22 -0.35
CA ARG A 294 -4.61 -4.80 -0.08
C ARG A 294 -5.91 -4.02 0.03
N ASP A 295 -6.85 -4.32 -0.87
CA ASP A 295 -8.20 -3.77 -0.94
C ASP A 295 -9.13 -4.82 -1.58
N LEU A 296 -10.41 -4.49 -1.76
CA LEU A 296 -11.40 -5.43 -2.32
C LEU A 296 -11.07 -5.86 -3.75
N ASN A 297 -10.25 -5.11 -4.49
CA ASN A 297 -9.93 -5.37 -5.89
C ASN A 297 -8.49 -5.82 -6.12
N THR A 298 -7.64 -5.80 -5.08
CA THR A 298 -6.20 -6.09 -5.19
C THR A 298 -5.77 -7.21 -4.26
N LEU A 299 -5.41 -8.37 -4.82
CA LEU A 299 -4.82 -9.50 -4.12
C LEU A 299 -3.31 -9.52 -4.31
N VAL A 300 -2.59 -9.64 -3.20
CA VAL A 300 -1.12 -9.59 -3.15
C VAL A 300 -0.57 -10.98 -2.90
N PHE A 301 0.26 -11.47 -3.81
CA PHE A 301 1.02 -12.71 -3.62
C PHE A 301 2.19 -12.46 -2.67
N MET A 302 2.28 -13.18 -1.55
CA MET A 302 3.36 -12.98 -0.57
C MET A 302 4.59 -13.83 -0.88
N SER A 303 4.36 -15.05 -1.36
CA SER A 303 5.41 -16.06 -1.58
C SER A 303 6.12 -15.89 -2.92
N ASN A 304 5.47 -15.23 -3.88
CA ASN A 304 5.94 -15.10 -5.25
C ASN A 304 6.04 -13.62 -5.65
N PRO A 305 7.05 -13.21 -6.43
CA PRO A 305 7.16 -11.85 -6.96
C PRO A 305 6.24 -11.64 -8.18
N TYR A 306 5.01 -12.15 -8.12
CA TYR A 306 4.01 -11.93 -9.16
C TYR A 306 3.48 -10.51 -9.09
N GLU A 307 2.99 -10.03 -10.23
CA GLU A 307 2.10 -8.87 -10.24
C GLU A 307 0.92 -9.13 -9.31
N ASN A 308 0.45 -8.09 -8.61
CA ASN A 308 -0.77 -8.20 -7.81
C ASN A 308 -1.93 -8.62 -8.72
N ALA A 309 -2.77 -9.53 -8.23
CA ALA A 309 -3.96 -9.93 -8.96
C ALA A 309 -5.08 -8.91 -8.76
N VAL A 310 -5.83 -8.67 -9.84
CA VAL A 310 -6.99 -7.78 -9.87
C VAL A 310 -8.26 -8.60 -9.93
N ARG A 311 -9.25 -8.25 -9.13
CA ARG A 311 -10.56 -8.90 -9.16
C ARG A 311 -11.22 -8.72 -10.52
N GLU A 312 -11.72 -9.80 -11.12
CA GLU A 312 -12.61 -9.71 -12.28
C GLU A 312 -14.01 -9.34 -11.80
N SER A 313 -14.63 -8.35 -12.45
CA SER A 313 -16.04 -8.03 -12.23
C SER A 313 -16.89 -9.26 -12.57
N SER A 314 -17.81 -9.63 -11.69
CA SER A 314 -18.90 -10.53 -12.04
C SER A 314 -19.75 -9.86 -13.12
N GLU A 315 -19.79 -10.46 -14.31
CA GLU A 315 -20.78 -10.13 -15.34
C GLU A 315 -22.22 -10.41 -14.86
#